data_AF-A0A914EWI2-F1
#
_entry.id   AF-A0A914EWI2-F1
#
_cell.length_a   1.000
_cell.length_b   1.000
_cell.length_c   1.000
_cell.angle_alpha   90.00
_cell.angle_beta   90.00
_cell.angle_gamma   90.00
#
_symmetry.space_group_name_H-M   'P 1'
#
loop_
_entity.id
_entity.type
_entity.pdbx_description
1 polymer ?
#
loop_
_entity_poly.entity_id
_entity_poly.type
_entity_poly.pdbx_seq_one_letter_code
_entity_poly.pdbx_strand_id
1 'polypeptide(L)'
;MEPPATTKQPQKQQKNAKKLSPVTEEELKKKEFITPEDVLRLTTYTKDYLYNGNAYDIEFVKYKIRDMDSGTVLLELGKPENEESEEEGEEDVEDEEHSDGKRKNPRYVRYIFKSYFLKLKNIGASVEFTVGDQPINKFRMIERHFFKDRLLKSFDFDFGFCIPNSHNTCEHIYNIPELPEDLSMKP
;
A
#
# COMPACT_ATOMS: atom_id res chain seq x y z
N MET A 1 7.92 21.58 11.94
CA MET A 1 7.36 20.34 11.38
C MET A 1 5.96 20.18 11.94
N GLU A 2 4.94 20.34 11.11
CA GLU A 2 3.57 19.98 11.49
C GLU A 2 3.46 18.45 11.61
N PRO A 3 2.66 17.93 12.55
CA PRO A 3 2.44 16.49 12.67
C PRO A 3 1.76 15.95 11.40
N PRO A 4 2.08 14.71 10.96
CA PRO A 4 1.48 14.13 9.76
C PRO A 4 -0.04 14.04 9.91
N ALA A 5 -0.75 14.31 8.81
CA ALA A 5 -2.19 14.16 8.78
C ALA A 5 -2.56 12.69 9.07
N THR A 6 -3.38 12.47 10.10
CA THR A 6 -3.89 11.15 10.46
C THR A 6 -5.26 10.93 9.83
N THR A 7 -5.33 10.03 8.85
CA THR A 7 -6.59 9.69 8.17
C THR A 7 -7.22 8.45 8.80
N LYS A 8 -8.48 8.57 9.26
CA LYS A 8 -9.28 7.43 9.77
C LYS A 8 -10.04 6.75 8.63
N GLN A 9 -10.17 5.42 8.70
CA GLN A 9 -10.89 4.61 7.71
C GLN A 9 -12.39 4.98 7.60
N PRO A 10 -12.92 5.26 6.39
CA PRO A 10 -14.34 5.45 6.16
C PRO A 10 -15.09 4.09 6.10
N GLN A 11 -15.86 3.75 7.14
CA GLN A 11 -16.60 2.48 7.26
C GLN A 11 -17.79 2.32 6.29
N LYS A 12 -18.25 3.39 5.63
CA LYS A 12 -19.53 3.42 4.89
C LYS A 12 -19.47 2.73 3.52
N GLN A 13 -18.32 2.73 2.86
CA GLN A 13 -18.19 2.26 1.47
C GLN A 13 -18.06 0.73 1.36
N GLN A 14 -17.44 0.07 2.34
CA GLN A 14 -17.36 -1.41 2.40
C GLN A 14 -18.75 -2.09 2.45
N LYS A 15 -19.76 -1.41 3.01
CA LYS A 15 -21.14 -1.95 3.08
C LYS A 15 -21.85 -1.96 1.72
N ASN A 16 -21.51 -1.04 0.82
CA ASN A 16 -22.15 -0.95 -0.50
C ASN A 16 -21.55 -1.93 -1.50
N ALA A 17 -20.24 -2.20 -1.44
CA ALA A 17 -19.59 -3.18 -2.31
C ALA A 17 -20.19 -4.60 -2.17
N LYS A 18 -20.68 -4.96 -0.97
CA LYS A 18 -21.36 -6.25 -0.72
C LYS A 18 -22.66 -6.46 -1.50
N LYS A 19 -23.24 -5.42 -2.12
CA LYS A 19 -24.48 -5.53 -2.91
C LYS A 19 -24.25 -5.76 -4.40
N LEU A 20 -23.02 -5.58 -4.89
CA LEU A 20 -22.68 -5.73 -6.31
C LEU A 20 -22.09 -7.12 -6.57
N SER A 21 -22.31 -7.66 -7.77
CA SER A 21 -21.74 -8.95 -8.17
C SER A 21 -20.20 -8.92 -8.11
N PRO A 22 -19.50 -10.02 -7.84
CA PRO A 22 -18.05 -10.08 -7.99
C PRO A 22 -17.59 -9.66 -9.39
N VAL A 23 -16.33 -9.23 -9.52
CA VAL A 23 -15.67 -8.93 -10.80
C VAL A 23 -14.33 -9.64 -10.85
N THR A 24 -13.92 -10.07 -12.04
CA THR A 24 -12.64 -10.75 -12.30
C THR A 24 -11.58 -9.77 -12.80
N GLU A 25 -10.30 -10.12 -12.63
CA GLU A 25 -9.18 -9.34 -13.20
C GLU A 25 -9.31 -9.16 -14.73
N GLU A 26 -9.74 -10.21 -15.45
CA GLU A 26 -9.90 -10.16 -16.91
C GLU A 26 -10.98 -9.18 -17.36
N GLU A 27 -12.07 -9.06 -16.60
CA GLU A 27 -13.11 -8.07 -16.86
C GLU A 27 -12.60 -6.66 -16.60
N LEU A 28 -11.82 -6.45 -15.54
CA LEU A 28 -11.23 -5.15 -15.24
C LEU A 28 -10.20 -4.71 -16.29
N LYS A 29 -9.36 -5.63 -16.78
CA LYS A 29 -8.37 -5.36 -17.82
C LYS A 29 -8.98 -4.96 -19.17
N LYS A 30 -10.25 -5.28 -19.42
CA LYS A 30 -10.98 -4.87 -20.64
C LYS A 30 -11.60 -3.48 -20.53
N LYS A 31 -11.58 -2.88 -19.34
CA LYS A 31 -12.13 -1.53 -19.13
C LYS A 31 -11.12 -0.47 -19.56
N GLU A 32 -11.64 0.61 -20.11
CA GLU A 32 -10.87 1.81 -20.39
C GLU A 32 -10.43 2.50 -19.10
N PHE A 33 -11.31 2.52 -18.08
CA PHE A 33 -11.04 3.09 -16.76
C PHE A 33 -11.54 2.14 -15.66
N ILE A 34 -10.72 1.96 -14.62
CA ILE A 34 -11.04 1.14 -13.45
C ILE A 34 -11.42 2.07 -12.29
N THR A 35 -12.58 1.87 -11.68
CA THR A 35 -13.04 2.72 -10.57
C THR A 35 -12.77 2.10 -9.19
N PRO A 36 -12.88 2.88 -8.10
CA PRO A 36 -12.81 2.34 -6.74
C PRO A 36 -13.84 1.21 -6.49
N GLU A 37 -15.07 1.35 -6.99
CA GLU A 37 -16.13 0.36 -6.84
C GLU A 37 -15.79 -0.96 -7.52
N ASP A 38 -15.06 -0.90 -8.64
CA ASP A 38 -14.60 -2.08 -9.36
C ASP A 38 -13.62 -2.90 -8.51
N VAL A 39 -12.57 -2.27 -7.97
CA VAL A 39 -11.55 -2.99 -7.18
C VAL A 39 -12.08 -3.47 -5.83
N LEU A 40 -13.08 -2.80 -5.27
CA LEU A 40 -13.74 -3.25 -4.03
C LEU A 40 -14.52 -4.55 -4.20
N ARG A 41 -14.92 -4.90 -5.43
CA ARG A 41 -15.64 -6.13 -5.79
C ARG A 41 -14.72 -7.33 -6.07
N LEU A 42 -13.41 -7.14 -6.11
CA LEU A 42 -12.45 -8.24 -6.27
C LEU A 42 -12.50 -9.19 -5.08
N THR A 43 -12.67 -10.48 -5.34
CA THR A 43 -12.73 -11.51 -4.29
C THR A 43 -11.38 -12.18 -4.01
N THR A 44 -10.38 -11.97 -4.88
CA THR A 44 -8.99 -12.43 -4.71
C THR A 44 -7.98 -11.38 -5.22
N TYR A 45 -6.69 -11.63 -5.05
CA TYR A 45 -5.60 -10.81 -5.56
C TYR A 45 -5.49 -10.89 -7.08
N THR A 46 -4.95 -9.85 -7.72
CA THR A 46 -4.66 -9.87 -9.15
C THR A 46 -3.32 -10.57 -9.41
N LYS A 47 -3.23 -11.32 -10.51
CA LYS A 47 -2.01 -12.00 -10.95
C LYS A 47 -1.03 -11.05 -11.61
N ASP A 48 -1.52 -9.92 -12.11
CA ASP A 48 -0.73 -8.92 -12.81
C ASP A 48 -1.32 -7.50 -12.56
N TYR A 49 -0.60 -6.48 -12.99
CA TYR A 49 -0.98 -5.08 -12.77
C TYR A 49 -2.22 -4.73 -13.60
N LEU A 50 -3.17 -4.05 -12.97
CA LEU A 50 -4.36 -3.52 -13.62
C LEU A 50 -4.08 -2.22 -14.40
N TYR A 51 -2.98 -1.53 -14.07
CA TYR A 51 -2.59 -0.25 -14.65
C TYR A 51 -1.07 -0.06 -14.58
N ASN A 52 -0.49 0.56 -15.61
CA ASN A 52 0.97 0.78 -15.74
C ASN A 52 1.36 2.26 -15.88
N GLY A 53 0.44 3.19 -15.71
CA GLY A 53 0.74 4.62 -15.80
C GLY A 53 0.93 5.30 -14.45
N ASN A 54 1.39 6.54 -14.48
CA ASN A 54 1.49 7.44 -13.34
C ASN A 54 1.34 8.89 -13.83
N ALA A 55 0.12 9.31 -14.12
CA ALA A 55 -0.13 10.59 -14.80
C ALA A 55 0.17 11.84 -13.94
N TYR A 56 0.34 11.67 -12.64
CA TYR A 56 0.57 12.75 -11.67
C TYR A 56 1.97 12.73 -11.06
N ASP A 57 2.85 11.87 -11.59
CA ASP A 57 4.21 11.68 -11.11
C ASP A 57 4.27 11.52 -9.58
N ILE A 58 3.40 10.65 -9.07
CA ILE A 58 3.36 10.32 -7.64
C ILE A 58 4.50 9.34 -7.36
N GLU A 59 5.37 9.69 -6.42
CA GLU A 59 6.49 8.85 -6.05
C GLU A 59 6.52 8.62 -4.54
N PHE A 60 6.48 7.36 -4.13
CA PHE A 60 6.65 7.00 -2.72
C PHE A 60 8.14 6.91 -2.40
N VAL A 61 8.61 7.82 -1.54
CA VAL A 61 10.04 7.97 -1.23
C VAL A 61 10.41 7.38 0.12
N LYS A 62 9.45 7.23 1.04
CA LYS A 62 9.66 6.59 2.34
C LYS A 62 8.42 5.86 2.84
N TYR A 63 8.63 4.69 3.43
CA TYR A 63 7.60 3.88 4.05
C TYR A 63 8.11 3.29 5.36
N LYS A 64 7.37 3.49 6.46
CA LYS A 64 7.77 3.02 7.78
C LYS A 64 6.59 2.39 8.49
N ILE A 65 6.76 1.21 9.06
CA ILE A 65 5.79 0.58 9.95
C ILE A 65 6.34 0.54 11.37
N ARG A 66 5.56 0.99 12.34
CA ARG A 66 5.85 0.83 13.77
C ARG A 66 4.73 0.11 14.51
N ASP A 67 5.09 -0.62 15.55
CA ASP A 67 4.16 -1.03 16.58
C ASP A 67 3.74 0.22 17.38
N MET A 68 2.43 0.46 17.48
CA MET A 68 1.91 1.64 18.18
C MET A 68 1.98 1.48 19.71
N ASP A 69 2.02 0.26 20.22
CA ASP A 69 2.04 0.01 21.66
C ASP A 69 3.47 0.19 22.22
N SER A 70 4.50 -0.32 21.54
CA SER A 70 5.91 -0.21 21.97
C SER A 70 6.69 0.93 21.30
N GLY A 71 6.23 1.44 20.17
CA GLY A 71 6.99 2.38 19.31
C GLY A 71 8.06 1.72 18.46
N THR A 72 8.25 0.40 18.55
CA THR A 72 9.28 -0.35 17.80
C THR A 72 9.05 -0.22 16.30
N VAL A 73 10.08 0.18 15.56
CA VAL A 73 10.07 0.15 14.08
C VAL A 73 10.18 -1.29 13.62
N LEU A 74 9.16 -1.76 12.91
CA LEU A 74 9.05 -3.12 12.40
C LEU A 74 9.60 -3.25 10.98
N LEU A 75 9.55 -2.15 10.23
CA LEU A 75 10.00 -2.03 8.86
C LEU A 75 10.26 -0.56 8.55
N GLU A 76 11.32 -0.28 7.82
CA GLU A 76 11.56 1.01 7.18
C GLU A 76 12.15 0.77 5.80
N LEU A 77 11.55 1.39 4.79
CA LEU A 77 11.98 1.41 3.40
C LEU A 77 12.08 2.88 2.98
N GLY A 78 13.09 3.22 2.21
CA GLY A 78 13.20 4.56 1.66
C GLY A 78 14.24 4.63 0.56
N LYS A 79 14.12 5.65 -0.29
CA LYS A 79 15.20 6.02 -1.19
C LYS A 79 16.35 6.65 -0.37
N PRO A 80 17.62 6.38 -0.73
CA PRO A 80 18.74 7.06 -0.09
C PRO A 80 18.63 8.57 -0.29
N GLU A 81 18.95 9.37 0.74
CA GLU A 81 18.74 10.83 0.77
C GLU A 81 19.63 11.64 -0.22
N ASN A 82 20.35 11.00 -1.15
CA ASN A 82 21.39 11.61 -1.98
C ASN A 82 21.11 11.66 -3.50
N GLU A 83 19.92 11.33 -3.99
CA GLU A 83 19.60 11.33 -5.45
C GLU A 83 18.95 12.63 -5.94
N GLU A 84 19.24 13.80 -5.35
CA GLU A 84 18.79 15.10 -5.92
C GLU A 84 19.71 15.65 -7.02
N SER A 85 20.74 14.90 -7.41
CA SER A 85 21.58 15.27 -8.55
C SER A 85 22.15 14.06 -9.26
N GLU A 86 21.87 14.00 -10.56
CA GLU A 86 22.58 13.29 -11.63
C GLU A 86 21.79 12.15 -12.31
N GLU A 87 21.81 12.25 -13.63
CA GLU A 87 21.11 11.49 -14.64
C GLU A 87 21.50 10.00 -14.63
N GLU A 88 20.53 9.13 -14.93
CA GLU A 88 20.71 7.74 -15.41
C GLU A 88 21.86 6.93 -14.78
N GLY A 89 21.63 6.38 -13.59
CA GLY A 89 22.45 5.31 -13.00
C GLY A 89 21.59 4.23 -12.36
N GLU A 90 21.45 3.07 -13.03
CA GLU A 90 20.97 1.84 -12.41
C GLU A 90 22.00 1.42 -11.33
N GLU A 91 21.82 1.85 -10.07
CA GLU A 91 22.57 1.27 -8.95
C GLU A 91 21.66 0.39 -8.09
N ASP A 92 21.89 -0.91 -8.25
CA ASP A 92 21.27 -2.01 -7.54
C ASP A 92 21.43 -1.84 -6.02
N VAL A 93 20.31 -1.79 -5.29
CA VAL A 93 20.34 -2.08 -3.85
C VAL A 93 20.48 -3.60 -3.69
N GLU A 94 21.72 -4.00 -3.45
CA GLU A 94 22.13 -5.34 -3.00
C GLU A 94 21.37 -5.71 -1.73
N ASP A 95 20.28 -6.45 -1.89
CA ASP A 95 19.72 -7.29 -0.85
C ASP A 95 20.31 -8.69 -1.09
N GLU A 96 21.57 -8.86 -0.69
CA GLU A 96 22.22 -10.17 -0.60
C GLU A 96 21.54 -10.97 0.51
N GLU A 97 20.55 -11.77 0.12
CA GLU A 97 20.54 -13.22 0.33
C GLU A 97 19.13 -13.76 -0.01
N HIS A 98 19.08 -14.60 -1.05
CA HIS A 98 17.93 -15.32 -1.62
C HIS A 98 17.04 -14.58 -2.63
N SER A 99 17.43 -14.67 -3.92
CA SER A 99 16.59 -15.23 -5.02
C SER A 99 16.88 -14.57 -6.38
N ASP A 100 17.35 -15.37 -7.34
CA ASP A 100 17.28 -15.25 -8.82
C ASP A 100 17.25 -13.86 -9.47
N GLY A 101 18.31 -13.56 -10.22
CA GLY A 101 18.56 -12.36 -11.05
C GLY A 101 17.53 -12.02 -12.14
N LYS A 102 16.28 -11.78 -11.76
CA LYS A 102 15.31 -11.02 -12.53
C LYS A 102 15.27 -9.60 -11.98
N ARG A 103 15.41 -8.59 -12.86
CA ARG A 103 15.16 -7.17 -12.53
C ARG A 103 13.90 -7.08 -11.65
N LYS A 104 14.06 -6.73 -10.38
CA LYS A 104 12.94 -6.63 -9.43
C LYS A 104 12.03 -5.51 -9.94
N ASN A 105 10.75 -5.80 -10.20
CA ASN A 105 9.79 -4.76 -10.55
C ASN A 105 9.67 -3.81 -9.35
N PRO A 106 9.92 -2.49 -9.50
CA PRO A 106 9.94 -1.55 -8.37
C PRO A 106 8.58 -1.44 -7.66
N ARG A 107 7.50 -1.92 -8.30
CA ARG A 107 6.15 -1.96 -7.75
C ARG A 107 5.83 -3.26 -7.00
N TYR A 108 6.82 -4.11 -6.71
CA TYR A 108 6.65 -5.33 -5.92
C TYR A 108 7.62 -5.33 -4.73
N VAL A 109 7.07 -5.49 -3.53
CA VAL A 109 7.85 -5.57 -2.28
C VAL A 109 7.52 -6.89 -1.59
N ARG A 110 8.55 -7.61 -1.16
CA ARG A 110 8.42 -8.82 -0.33
C ARG A 110 8.76 -8.48 1.11
N TYR A 111 7.75 -8.47 1.98
CA TYR A 111 7.95 -8.25 3.41
C TYR A 111 8.33 -9.56 4.12
N ILE A 112 9.37 -9.50 4.95
CA ILE A 112 9.76 -10.58 5.86
C ILE A 112 9.49 -10.11 7.29
N PHE A 113 8.36 -10.53 7.85
CA PHE A 113 7.99 -10.21 9.22
C PHE A 113 8.27 -11.39 10.16
N LYS A 114 8.63 -11.07 11.40
CA LYS A 114 8.70 -12.04 12.49
C LYS A 114 7.28 -12.53 12.85
N SER A 115 7.16 -13.77 13.32
CA SER A 115 5.86 -14.39 13.64
C SER A 115 5.01 -13.62 14.64
N TYR A 116 5.62 -12.84 15.53
CA TYR A 116 4.88 -12.00 16.48
C TYR A 116 4.12 -10.84 15.82
N PHE A 117 4.44 -10.47 14.58
CA PHE A 117 3.77 -9.37 13.87
C PHE A 117 2.26 -9.55 13.82
N LEU A 118 1.80 -10.79 13.58
CA LEU A 118 0.37 -11.14 13.54
C LEU A 118 -0.32 -11.06 14.91
N LYS A 119 0.44 -10.88 16.00
CA LYS A 119 -0.06 -10.75 17.38
C LYS A 119 -0.15 -9.29 17.82
N LEU A 120 0.35 -8.34 17.02
CA LEU A 120 0.24 -6.91 17.33
C LEU A 120 -1.22 -6.47 17.24
N LYS A 121 -1.59 -5.46 18.03
CA LYS A 121 -2.96 -4.91 18.01
C LYS A 121 -3.10 -3.80 16.98
N ASN A 122 -2.19 -2.84 17.05
CA ASN A 122 -2.22 -1.64 16.24
C ASN A 122 -0.82 -1.36 15.67
N ILE A 123 -0.74 -1.11 14.38
CA ILE A 123 0.49 -0.65 13.72
C ILE A 123 0.23 0.72 13.08
N GLY A 124 1.23 1.58 13.11
CA GLY A 124 1.24 2.85 12.38
C GLY A 124 2.10 2.68 11.14
N ALA A 125 1.54 2.94 9.95
CA ALA A 125 2.31 3.03 8.72
C ALA A 125 2.41 4.48 8.28
N SER A 126 3.61 5.03 8.33
CA SER A 126 3.94 6.35 7.80
C SER A 126 4.39 6.22 6.35
N VAL A 127 3.88 7.08 5.48
CA VAL A 127 4.21 7.14 4.07
C VAL A 127 4.63 8.55 3.73
N GLU A 128 5.75 8.70 3.04
CA GLU A 128 6.17 9.95 2.43
C GLU A 128 6.18 9.80 0.92
N PHE A 129 5.63 10.80 0.23
CA PHE A 129 5.51 10.79 -1.22
C PHE A 129 5.58 12.19 -1.80
N THR A 130 6.12 12.28 -3.00
CA THR A 130 6.11 13.49 -3.82
C THR A 130 4.98 13.46 -4.84
N VAL A 131 4.59 14.63 -5.31
CA VAL A 131 3.61 14.83 -6.39
C VAL A 131 4.22 15.78 -7.42
N GLY A 132 4.04 15.46 -8.70
CA GLY A 132 4.49 16.29 -9.81
C GLY A 132 3.74 17.62 -9.93
N ASP A 133 3.78 18.20 -11.13
CA ASP A 133 3.31 19.57 -11.39
C ASP A 133 1.77 19.72 -11.46
N GLN A 134 1.04 18.61 -11.54
CA GLN A 134 -0.43 18.61 -11.61
C GLN A 134 -1.07 18.44 -10.23
N PRO A 135 -2.11 19.23 -9.89
CA PRO A 135 -2.81 19.08 -8.62
C PRO A 135 -3.64 17.80 -8.61
N ILE A 136 -3.66 17.10 -7.47
CA ILE A 136 -4.50 15.93 -7.27
C ILE A 136 -5.63 16.30 -6.32
N ASN A 137 -6.89 16.19 -6.76
CA ASN A 137 -8.02 16.61 -5.94
C ASN A 137 -8.52 15.54 -4.95
N LYS A 138 -8.36 14.27 -5.30
CA LYS A 138 -8.93 13.12 -4.56
C LYS A 138 -7.98 11.95 -4.63
N PHE A 139 -6.81 12.10 -4.03
CA PHE A 139 -5.86 11.00 -3.96
C PHE A 139 -6.36 9.95 -2.96
N ARG A 140 -6.54 8.71 -3.44
CA ARG A 140 -7.17 7.64 -2.68
C ARG A 140 -6.44 6.32 -2.93
N MET A 141 -6.21 5.55 -1.87
CA MET A 141 -5.58 4.24 -1.94
C MET A 141 -6.52 3.17 -1.37
N ILE A 142 -6.75 2.10 -2.13
CA ILE A 142 -7.45 0.90 -1.67
C ILE A 142 -6.46 -0.24 -1.60
N GLU A 143 -6.17 -0.70 -0.39
CA GLU A 143 -5.20 -1.76 -0.11
C GLU A 143 -5.96 -3.01 0.35
N ARG A 144 -5.74 -4.16 -0.28
CA ARG A 144 -6.49 -5.40 -0.02
C ARG A 144 -5.52 -6.54 0.30
N HIS A 145 -5.69 -7.17 1.46
CA HIS A 145 -4.86 -8.28 1.92
C HIS A 145 -5.61 -9.59 1.81
N PHE A 146 -4.95 -10.59 1.24
CA PHE A 146 -5.52 -11.93 1.02
C PHE A 146 -4.61 -13.01 1.61
N PHE A 147 -5.21 -14.10 2.06
CA PHE A 147 -4.51 -15.34 2.39
C PHE A 147 -5.17 -16.50 1.65
N LYS A 148 -4.45 -17.16 0.73
CA LYS A 148 -4.97 -18.27 -0.09
C LYS A 148 -6.36 -17.95 -0.68
N ASP A 149 -6.46 -16.84 -1.40
CA ASP A 149 -7.70 -16.32 -2.02
C ASP A 149 -8.81 -15.83 -1.07
N ARG A 150 -8.59 -15.88 0.26
CA ARG A 150 -9.52 -15.32 1.24
C ARG A 150 -9.13 -13.90 1.57
N LEU A 151 -10.04 -12.94 1.33
CA LEU A 151 -9.87 -11.55 1.79
C LEU A 151 -9.77 -11.52 3.32
N LEU A 152 -8.64 -11.07 3.84
CA LEU A 152 -8.44 -10.83 5.27
C LEU A 152 -8.97 -9.46 5.66
N LYS A 153 -8.55 -8.42 4.92
CA LYS A 153 -8.90 -7.04 5.20
C LYS A 153 -8.79 -6.20 3.94
N SER A 154 -9.66 -5.19 3.84
CA SER A 154 -9.55 -4.11 2.87
C SER A 154 -9.43 -2.81 3.64
N PHE A 155 -8.43 -2.02 3.27
CA PHE A 155 -8.21 -0.68 3.75
C PHE A 155 -8.51 0.31 2.62
N ASP A 156 -9.01 1.47 2.99
CA ASP A 156 -9.52 2.47 2.07
C ASP A 156 -9.14 3.83 2.65
N PHE A 157 -8.17 4.48 2.02
CA PHE A 157 -7.52 5.67 2.51
C PHE A 157 -7.79 6.81 1.55
N ASP A 158 -8.29 7.92 2.08
CA ASP A 158 -8.52 9.16 1.35
C ASP A 158 -7.49 10.18 1.82
N PHE A 159 -6.49 10.44 0.98
CA PHE A 159 -5.47 11.46 1.22
C PHE A 159 -6.02 12.87 0.90
N GLY A 160 -7.09 12.95 0.11
CA GLY A 160 -7.71 14.20 -0.28
C GLY A 160 -6.91 14.97 -1.33
N PHE A 161 -6.77 16.28 -1.13
CA PHE A 161 -6.08 17.17 -2.06
C PHE A 161 -4.56 17.12 -1.83
N CYS A 162 -3.78 16.90 -2.88
CA CYS A 162 -2.32 17.00 -2.87
C CYS A 162 -1.87 18.22 -3.68
N ILE A 163 -1.00 19.01 -3.07
CA ILE A 163 -0.45 20.23 -3.67
C ILE A 163 0.54 19.83 -4.78
N PRO A 164 0.55 20.49 -5.95
CA PRO A 164 1.59 20.28 -6.95
C PRO A 164 3.00 20.52 -6.42
N ASN A 165 4.00 19.81 -6.95
CA ASN A 165 5.42 19.96 -6.62
C ASN A 165 5.68 19.95 -5.12
N SER A 166 5.03 19.02 -4.39
CA SER A 166 5.09 18.98 -2.93
C SER A 166 5.53 17.62 -2.42
N HIS A 167 6.17 17.65 -1.26
CA HIS A 167 6.43 16.48 -0.44
C HIS A 167 5.32 16.35 0.61
N ASN A 168 4.73 15.17 0.70
CA ASN A 168 3.58 14.90 1.54
C ASN A 168 3.90 13.75 2.49
N THR A 169 3.43 13.85 3.73
CA THR A 169 3.54 12.77 4.72
C THR A 169 2.16 12.43 5.24
N CYS A 170 1.84 11.14 5.26
CA CYS A 170 0.60 10.63 5.84
C CYS A 170 0.90 9.47 6.77
N GLU A 171 0.15 9.39 7.87
CA GLU A 171 0.20 8.25 8.77
C GLU A 171 -1.15 7.55 8.86
N HIS A 172 -1.12 6.25 8.61
CA HIS A 172 -2.27 5.36 8.69
C HIS A 172 -2.13 4.43 9.89
N ILE A 173 -3.16 4.39 10.72
CA ILE A 173 -3.23 3.47 11.85
C ILE A 173 -4.07 2.26 11.43
N TYR A 174 -3.45 1.09 11.48
CA TYR A 174 -4.06 -0.19 11.16
C TYR A 174 -4.33 -0.95 12.43
N ASN A 175 -5.59 -1.37 12.58
CA ASN A 175 -5.96 -2.34 13.60
C ASN A 175 -5.86 -3.72 12.96
N ILE A 176 -4.96 -4.55 13.47
CA ILE A 176 -4.80 -5.93 12.98
C ILE A 176 -6.08 -6.69 13.35
N PRO A 177 -6.75 -7.34 12.37
CA PRO A 177 -7.95 -8.11 12.67
C PRO A 177 -7.59 -9.31 13.54
N GLU A 178 -8.50 -9.71 14.43
CA GLU A 178 -8.41 -11.02 15.08
C GLU A 178 -8.41 -12.10 14.01
N LEU A 179 -7.29 -12.82 13.91
CA LEU A 179 -7.18 -13.93 12.97
C LEU A 179 -8.04 -15.10 13.50
N PRO A 180 -8.87 -15.71 12.64
CA PRO A 180 -9.56 -16.95 12.95
C PRO A 180 -8.60 -18.02 13.49
N GLU A 181 -9.05 -18.85 14.44
CA GLU A 181 -8.20 -19.87 15.08
C GLU A 181 -7.56 -20.84 14.06
N ASP A 182 -8.24 -21.13 12.96
CA ASP A 182 -7.76 -21.98 11.85
C ASP A 182 -6.63 -21.33 11.02
N LEU A 183 -6.47 -20.02 11.11
CA LEU A 183 -5.41 -19.22 10.48
C LEU A 183 -4.32 -18.78 11.45
N SER A 184 -4.55 -18.93 12.76
CA SER A 184 -3.53 -18.66 13.76
C SER A 184 -2.43 -19.72 13.69
N MET A 185 -1.16 -19.34 13.88
CA MET A 185 -0.05 -20.29 13.90
C MET A 185 -0.32 -21.33 14.98
N LYS A 186 -0.62 -22.57 14.56
CA LYS A 186 -0.54 -23.71 15.49
C LYS A 186 0.92 -23.81 15.96
N PRO A 187 1.13 -24.06 17.26
CA PRO A 187 2.46 -24.15 17.85
C PRO A 187 3.32 -25.23 17.19
#